data_AF-A0A8S3CRJ7-F1
#
_entry.id   AF-A0A8S3CRJ7-F1
#
_cell.length_a   1.000
_cell.length_b   1.000
_cell.length_c   1.000
_cell.angle_alpha   90.00
_cell.angle_beta   90.00
_cell.angle_gamma   90.00
#
_symmetry.space_group_name_H-M   'P 1'
#
loop_
_entity.id
_entity.type
_entity.pdbx_description
1 polymer ?
#
loop_
_entity_poly.entity_id
_entity_poly.type
_entity_poly.pdbx_seq_one_letter_code
_entity_poly.pdbx_strand_id
1 'polypeptide(L)' 'ENAAWSSNGTSVAGRSDGLGSALNRLYGPWGLYVDDNEVVYVADSKNHRIVKWEPGATAGQIVAGGKGSGNSSDQLNHPS' A
#
# COMPACT_ATOMS: atom_id res chain seq x y z
N GLU A 1 6.81 -29.46 -3.58
CA GLU A 1 5.48 -29.20 -2.95
C GLU A 1 4.59 -28.42 -3.91
N ASN A 2 3.31 -28.79 -4.06
CA ASN A 2 2.34 -27.99 -4.82
C ASN A 2 1.72 -26.98 -3.85
N ALA A 3 2.29 -25.78 -3.76
CA ALA A 3 1.69 -24.69 -3.01
C ALA A 3 0.37 -24.27 -3.70
N ALA A 4 -0.74 -24.92 -3.32
CA ALA A 4 -2.07 -24.48 -3.72
C ALA A 4 -2.37 -23.17 -3.00
N TRP A 5 -2.62 -22.10 -3.74
CA TRP A 5 -3.08 -20.84 -3.16
C TRP A 5 -4.37 -21.10 -2.38
N SER A 6 -4.35 -20.82 -1.08
CA SER A 6 -5.54 -20.87 -0.25
C SER A 6 -6.50 -19.77 -0.69
N SER A 7 -7.75 -20.11 -0.99
CA SER A 7 -8.79 -19.15 -1.39
C SER A 7 -9.31 -18.29 -0.21
N ASN A 8 -8.78 -18.47 1.00
CA ASN A 8 -9.19 -17.76 2.22
C ASN A 8 -8.33 -16.49 2.46
N GLY A 9 -8.09 -15.70 1.42
CA GLY A 9 -7.37 -14.43 1.53
C GLY A 9 -8.22 -13.32 2.18
N THR A 10 -7.59 -12.44 2.95
CA THR A 10 -8.24 -11.22 3.46
C THR A 10 -7.81 -10.00 2.64
N SER A 11 -8.77 -9.27 2.07
CA SER A 11 -8.48 -8.01 1.39
C SER A 11 -8.30 -6.86 2.38
N VAL A 12 -7.09 -6.32 2.44
CA VAL A 12 -6.68 -5.23 3.37
C VAL A 12 -6.56 -3.86 2.69
N ALA A 13 -6.49 -3.84 1.35
CA ALA A 13 -6.43 -2.63 0.53
C ALA A 13 -7.15 -2.84 -0.82
N GLY A 14 -7.47 -1.76 -1.53
CA GLY A 14 -8.03 -1.82 -2.89
C GLY A 14 -9.49 -2.28 -2.95
N ARG A 15 -10.27 -2.06 -1.88
CA ARG A 15 -11.69 -2.43 -1.83
C ARG A 15 -12.52 -1.65 -2.87
N SER A 16 -13.60 -2.29 -3.32
CA SER A 16 -14.47 -1.81 -4.41
C SER A 16 -15.34 -0.60 -4.05
N ASP A 17 -15.29 -0.12 -2.81
CA ASP A 17 -15.95 1.10 -2.33
C ASP A 17 -15.21 2.40 -2.74
N GLY A 18 -14.23 2.29 -3.64
CA GLY A 18 -13.74 3.36 -4.49
C GLY A 18 -12.33 3.86 -4.15
N LEU A 19 -11.83 4.75 -5.00
CA LEU A 19 -10.52 5.38 -4.88
C LEU A 19 -10.49 6.40 -3.74
N GLY A 20 -9.40 6.45 -2.96
CA GLY A 20 -9.24 7.49 -1.95
C GLY A 20 -8.00 7.33 -1.08
N SER A 21 -7.87 8.20 -0.10
CA SER A 21 -6.70 8.34 0.78
C SER A 21 -6.83 7.60 2.12
N ALA A 22 -7.92 6.87 2.36
CA ALA A 22 -8.01 5.99 3.53
C ALA A 22 -6.97 4.86 3.43
N LEU A 23 -6.56 4.28 4.57
CA LEU A 23 -5.48 3.28 4.61
C LEU A 23 -5.86 1.91 4.03
N ASN A 24 -7.15 1.68 3.80
CA ASN A 24 -7.69 0.51 3.09
C ASN A 24 -8.02 0.80 1.62
N ARG A 25 -7.70 2.01 1.12
CA ARG A 25 -7.99 2.48 -0.25
C ARG A 25 -6.68 2.86 -0.93
N LEU A 26 -6.62 2.63 -2.23
CA LEU A 26 -5.49 3.00 -3.08
C LEU A 26 -5.99 3.90 -4.21
N TYR A 27 -5.13 4.77 -4.70
CA TYR A 27 -5.39 5.61 -5.85
C TYR A 27 -4.19 5.61 -6.81
N GLY A 28 -4.36 4.86 -7.91
CA GLY A 28 -3.33 4.68 -8.93
C GLY A 28 -2.01 4.15 -8.35
N PRO A 29 -2.01 2.99 -7.66
CA PRO A 29 -0.77 2.38 -7.20
C PRO A 29 0.08 1.91 -8.39
N TRP A 30 1.40 1.96 -8.25
CA TRP A 30 2.33 1.63 -9.33
C TRP A 30 3.34 0.54 -8.96
N GLY A 31 3.82 0.56 -7.72
CA GLY A 31 4.83 -0.38 -7.21
C GLY A 31 4.30 -1.26 -6.08
N LEU A 32 4.77 -2.50 -6.04
CA LEU A 32 4.56 -3.47 -4.97
C LEU A 32 5.90 -4.13 -4.64
N TYR A 33 6.24 -4.19 -3.36
CA TYR A 33 7.40 -4.93 -2.84
C TYR A 33 6.99 -5.75 -1.63
N VAL A 34 7.59 -6.92 -1.47
CA VAL A 34 7.43 -7.79 -0.29
C VAL A 34 8.83 -8.11 0.22
N ASP A 35 9.08 -7.83 1.50
CA ASP A 35 10.38 -8.13 2.11
C ASP A 35 10.45 -9.56 2.69
N ASP A 36 11.62 -9.95 3.21
CA ASP A 36 11.86 -11.28 3.78
C ASP A 36 11.03 -11.57 5.05
N ASN A 37 10.44 -10.54 5.67
CA ASN A 37 9.53 -10.67 6.81
C ASN A 37 8.06 -10.68 6.37
N GLU A 38 7.79 -10.86 5.07
CA GLU A 38 6.46 -10.86 4.47
C GLU A 38 5.71 -9.52 4.61
N VAL A 39 6.43 -8.41 4.88
CA VAL A 39 5.82 -7.08 4.92
C VAL A 39 5.58 -6.60 3.50
N VAL A 40 4.35 -6.20 3.21
CA VAL A 40 3.93 -5.70 1.90
C VAL A 40 4.04 -4.19 1.87
N TYR A 41 4.68 -3.63 0.85
CA TYR A 41 4.79 -2.20 0.59
C TYR A 41 4.15 -1.87 -0.75
N VAL A 42 3.33 -0.82 -0.79
CA VAL A 42 2.70 -0.33 -2.01
C VAL A 42 3.04 1.14 -2.20
N ALA A 43 3.52 1.47 -3.41
CA ALA A 43 3.61 2.84 -3.87
C ALA A 43 2.22 3.29 -4.37
N ASP A 44 1.51 4.05 -3.54
CA ASP A 44 0.17 4.56 -3.81
C ASP A 44 0.28 5.92 -4.52
N SER A 45 0.60 5.87 -5.81
CA SER A 45 1.28 6.96 -6.52
C SER A 45 0.46 8.22 -6.70
N LYS A 46 -0.87 8.13 -6.89
CA LYS A 46 -1.72 9.35 -6.94
C LYS A 46 -2.10 9.88 -5.57
N ASN A 47 -1.89 9.09 -4.51
CA ASN A 47 -1.98 9.56 -3.13
C ASN A 47 -0.64 10.06 -2.57
N HIS A 48 0.44 10.06 -3.36
CA HIS A 48 1.73 10.64 -2.96
C HIS A 48 2.29 10.01 -1.67
N ARG A 49 2.19 8.69 -1.53
CA ARG A 49 2.57 7.97 -0.32
C ARG A 49 3.08 6.55 -0.58
N ILE A 50 3.87 6.03 0.35
CA ILE A 50 4.16 4.60 0.48
C ILE A 50 3.40 4.09 1.69
N VAL A 51 2.65 3.01 1.52
CA VAL A 51 1.88 2.35 2.59
C VAL A 51 2.44 0.94 2.77
N LYS A 52 2.59 0.49 4.02
CA LYS A 52 2.96 -0.89 4.33
C LYS A 52 1.87 -1.65 5.10
N TRP A 53 1.90 -2.97 5.00
CA TRP A 53 1.10 -3.91 5.79
C TRP A 53 2.02 -5.01 6.31
N GLU A 54 2.09 -5.13 7.63
CA GLU A 54 2.72 -6.26 8.32
C GLU A 54 1.88 -7.54 8.10
N PRO A 55 2.46 -8.74 8.24
CA PRO A 55 1.71 -10.00 8.17
C PRO A 55 0.52 -10.00 9.15
N GLY A 56 -0.69 -10.23 8.61
CA GLY A 56 -1.93 -10.24 9.39
C GLY A 56 -2.53 -8.85 9.70
N ALA A 57 -1.90 -7.75 9.29
CA ALA A 57 -2.45 -6.41 9.51
C ALA A 57 -3.71 -6.18 8.68
N THR A 58 -4.78 -5.65 9.31
CA THR A 58 -6.05 -5.33 8.62
C THR A 58 -6.13 -3.90 8.09
N ALA A 59 -5.13 -3.07 8.40
CA ALA A 59 -5.00 -1.69 7.95
C ALA A 59 -3.53 -1.37 7.64
N GLY A 60 -3.31 -0.48 6.67
CA GLY A 60 -1.97 -0.07 6.27
C GLY A 60 -1.39 1.03 7.14
N GLN A 61 -0.08 1.23 7.07
CA GLN A 61 0.63 2.33 7.72
C GLN A 61 1.40 3.16 6.68
N ILE A 62 1.25 4.48 6.69
CA ILE A 62 2.08 5.36 5.85
C ILE A 62 3.49 5.37 6.41
N VAL A 63 4.48 5.03 5.58
CA VAL A 63 5.91 5.02 5.96
C VAL A 63 6.73 6.08 5.24
N ALA A 64 6.20 6.65 4.16
CA ALA A 64 6.79 7.81 3.49
C ALA A 64 5.70 8.60 2.74
N GLY A 65 5.87 9.92 2.63
CA GLY A 65 4.91 10.81 1.98
C GLY A 65 3.60 11.00 2.78
N GLY A 66 2.50 11.23 2.06
CA GLY A 66 1.17 11.40 2.64
C GLY A 66 0.75 12.84 2.92
N LYS A 67 1.62 13.83 2.65
CA LYS A 67 1.30 15.27 2.70
C LYS A 67 1.25 15.93 1.30
N GLY A 68 0.86 15.14 0.31
CA GLY A 68 0.77 15.58 -1.09
C GLY A 68 2.11 15.58 -1.82
N SER A 69 2.12 16.17 -3.01
CA SER A 69 3.33 16.28 -3.83
C SER A 69 4.21 17.45 -3.39
N GLY A 70 5.52 17.24 -3.45
CA GLY A 70 6.51 18.26 -3.12
C GLY A 70 7.83 17.65 -2.66
N ASN A 71 8.72 18.53 -2.17
CA ASN A 71 10.09 18.20 -1.80
C ASN A 71 10.34 18.31 -0.29
N SER A 72 9.28 18.48 0.50
CA SER A 72 9.37 18.43 1.97
C SER A 72 9.63 17.00 2.43
N SER A 73 10.16 16.83 3.64
CA SER A 73 10.53 15.52 4.18
C SER A 73 9.36 14.52 4.32
N ASP A 74 8.13 15.00 4.29
CA ASP A 74 6.88 14.23 4.40
C ASP A 74 6.05 14.25 3.10
N GLN A 75 6.64 14.70 1.99
CA GLN A 75 6.02 14.75 0.67
C GLN A 75 6.70 13.79 -0.32
N LEU A 76 5.92 13.27 -1.26
CA LEU A 76 6.42 12.44 -2.37
C LEU A 76 5.72 12.84 -3.66
N ASN A 77 6.41 12.79 -4.80
CA ASN A 77 5.80 13.09 -6.08
C ASN A 77 5.73 11.83 -6.95
N HIS A 78 4.53 11.22 -7.02
CA HIS A 78 4.26 10.01 -7.80
C HIS A 78 5.31 8.90 -7.62
N PRO A 79 5.48 8.38 -6.39
CA PRO A 79 6.41 7.27 -6.15
C PRO A 79 6.02 6.03 -6.97
N SER A 80 7.02 5.25 -7.42
CA SER A 80 6.85 4.06 -8.25
C SER A 80 7.63 2.88 -7.72
#